data_AF-A0A246N9Q6-F1
#
_entry.id   AF-A0A246N9Q6-F1
#
_cell.length_a   1.000
_cell.length_b   1.000
_cell.length_c   1.000
_cell.angle_alpha   90.00
_cell.angle_beta   90.00
_cell.angle_gamma   90.00
#
_symmetry.space_group_name_H-M   'P 1'
#
loop_
_entity.id
_entity.type
_entity.pdbx_description
1 polymer ?
#
loop_
_entity_poly.entity_id
_entity_poly.type
_entity_poly.pdbx_seq_one_letter_code
_entity_poly.pdbx_strand_id
1 'polypeptide(L)'
;MTPSDRRFATRVHYVLVLISLACLTTATLWDYAGNRLFDAFTSLPVFAQHPLAFSAVLHLPVWALTACGLGLASVALAAQVIAGMSAYASRRRLRDIPYAESHCD
;
A
#
# COMPACT_ATOMS: atom_id res chain seq x y z
N MET A 1 -4.73 4.33 -25.33
CA MET A 1 -4.61 3.23 -24.35
C MET A 1 -5.54 2.12 -24.81
N THR A 2 -5.00 0.95 -25.13
CA THR A 2 -5.83 -0.14 -25.66
C THR A 2 -6.66 -0.78 -24.54
N PRO A 3 -7.78 -1.45 -24.85
CA PRO A 3 -8.60 -2.15 -23.84
C PRO A 3 -7.82 -3.21 -23.05
N SER A 4 -6.83 -3.84 -23.69
CA SER A 4 -5.90 -4.78 -23.06
C SER A 4 -5.01 -4.12 -22.01
N ASP A 5 -4.48 -2.92 -22.30
CA ASP A 5 -3.62 -2.17 -21.37
C ASP A 5 -4.38 -1.80 -20.09
N ARG A 6 -5.67 -1.43 -20.22
CA ARG A 6 -6.53 -1.15 -19.06
C ARG A 6 -6.72 -2.37 -18.18
N ARG A 7 -7.02 -3.54 -18.75
CA ARG A 7 -7.19 -4.78 -17.99
C ARG A 7 -5.90 -5.20 -17.28
N PHE A 8 -4.76 -5.04 -17.96
CA PHE A 8 -3.46 -5.32 -17.35
C PHE A 8 -3.19 -4.39 -16.17
N ALA A 9 -3.36 -3.07 -16.34
CA ALA A 9 -3.19 -2.09 -15.27
C ALA A 9 -4.11 -2.37 -14.06
N THR A 10 -5.37 -2.75 -14.30
CA THR A 10 -6.30 -3.12 -13.22
C THR A 10 -5.82 -4.36 -12.46
N ARG A 11 -5.35 -5.40 -13.16
CA ARG A 11 -4.81 -6.61 -12.52
C ARG A 11 -3.57 -6.30 -11.68
N VAL A 12 -2.65 -5.50 -12.22
CA VAL A 12 -1.43 -5.07 -11.50
C VAL A 12 -1.80 -4.30 -10.23
N HIS A 13 -2.76 -3.38 -10.31
CA HIS A 13 -3.26 -2.65 -9.14
C HIS A 13 -3.83 -3.59 -8.08
N TYR A 14 -4.69 -4.56 -8.46
CA TYR A 14 -5.21 -5.56 -7.51
C TYR A 14 -4.10 -6.40 -6.86
N VAL A 15 -3.12 -6.84 -7.64
CA VAL A 15 -1.98 -7.61 -7.11
C VAL A 15 -1.16 -6.78 -6.12
N LEU A 16 -0.89 -5.52 -6.43
CA LEU A 16 -0.19 -4.59 -5.53
C LEU A 16 -0.93 -4.41 -4.20
N VAL A 17 -2.26 -4.26 -4.24
CA VAL A 17 -3.10 -4.16 -3.05
C VAL A 17 -3.06 -5.46 -2.23
N LEU A 18 -3.14 -6.62 -2.87
CA LEU A 18 -3.05 -7.91 -2.18
C LEU A 18 -1.69 -8.11 -1.52
N ILE A 19 -0.59 -7.75 -2.20
CA ILE A 19 0.76 -7.83 -1.62
C ILE A 19 0.88 -6.87 -0.44
N SER A 20 0.37 -5.64 -0.55
CA SER A 20 0.34 -4.69 0.55
C SER A 20 -0.39 -5.25 1.77
N LEU A 21 -1.57 -5.84 1.56
CA LEU A 21 -2.37 -6.45 2.62
C LEU A 21 -1.63 -7.65 3.25
N ALA A 22 -0.99 -8.50 2.44
CA ALA A 22 -0.19 -9.61 2.91
C ALA A 22 1.00 -9.13 3.76
N CYS A 23 1.71 -8.08 3.35
CA CYS A 23 2.80 -7.50 4.13
C CYS A 23 2.31 -6.95 5.47
N LEU A 24 1.20 -6.22 5.49
CA LEU A 24 0.64 -5.65 6.71
C LEU A 24 0.13 -6.73 7.68
N THR A 25 -0.56 -7.75 7.18
CA THR A 25 -1.03 -8.88 8.00
C THR A 25 0.12 -9.72 8.54
N THR A 26 1.18 -9.91 7.75
CA THR A 26 2.40 -10.58 8.23
C THR A 26 3.11 -9.75 9.29
N ALA A 27 3.15 -8.42 9.13
CA ALA A 27 3.73 -7.52 10.11
C ALA A 27 2.99 -7.57 11.46
N THR A 28 1.65 -7.55 11.44
CA THR A 28 0.86 -7.62 12.68
C THR A 28 0.97 -8.99 13.36
N LEU A 29 1.00 -10.07 12.57
CA LEU A 29 1.23 -11.41 13.10
C LEU A 29 2.61 -11.55 13.74
N TRP A 30 3.64 -11.01 13.07
CA TRP A 30 5.00 -11.00 13.60
C TRP A 30 5.13 -10.13 14.83
N ASP A 31 4.49 -8.97 14.90
CA ASP A 31 4.48 -8.11 16.08
C ASP A 31 3.89 -8.84 17.30
N TYR A 32 2.77 -9.54 17.10
CA TYR A 32 2.17 -10.39 18.14
C TYR A 32 3.10 -11.53 18.59
N ALA A 33 3.64 -12.29 17.64
CA ALA A 33 4.52 -13.41 17.94
C ALA A 33 5.86 -12.95 18.54
N GLY A 34 6.39 -11.82 18.06
CA GLY A 34 7.62 -11.20 18.49
C GLY A 34 7.53 -10.71 19.93
N ASN A 35 6.42 -10.10 20.33
CA ASN A 35 6.19 -9.72 21.72
C ASN A 35 6.12 -10.94 22.65
N ARG A 36 5.46 -12.03 22.23
CA ARG A 36 5.45 -13.30 22.99
C ARG A 36 6.84 -13.91 23.14
N LEU A 37 7.65 -13.86 22.07
CA LEU A 37 9.04 -14.32 22.09
C LEU A 37 9.90 -13.42 22.99
N PHE A 38 9.72 -12.10 22.92
CA PHE A 38 10.41 -11.13 23.75
C PHE A 38 10.14 -11.41 25.23
N ASP A 39 8.88 -11.57 25.61
CA ASP A 39 8.47 -11.91 26.98
C ASP A 39 9.11 -13.24 27.44
N ALA A 40 9.13 -14.27 26.59
CA ALA A 40 9.77 -15.53 26.93
C ALA A 40 11.28 -15.37 27.16
N PHE A 41 11.95 -14.55 26.36
CA PHE A 41 13.39 -14.32 26.47
C PHE A 41 13.81 -13.40 27.62
N THR A 42 12.89 -12.62 28.22
CA THR A 42 13.20 -11.82 29.42
C THR A 42 13.69 -12.65 30.60
N SER A 43 13.41 -13.95 30.62
CA SER A 43 13.91 -14.89 31.63
C SER A 43 15.39 -15.29 31.46
N LEU A 44 16.02 -14.95 30.33
CA LEU A 44 17.42 -15.29 30.05
C LEU A 44 18.40 -14.24 30.60
N PRO A 45 19.50 -14.66 31.26
CA PRO A 45 20.47 -13.73 31.85
C PRO A 45 21.22 -12.88 30.79
N VAL A 46 21.37 -13.38 29.56
CA VAL A 46 21.96 -12.64 28.43
C VAL A 46 21.06 -11.48 27.98
N PHE A 47 19.75 -11.61 28.16
CA PHE A 47 18.77 -10.62 27.76
C PHE A 47 18.81 -9.37 28.64
N ALA A 48 19.17 -9.54 29.92
CA ALA A 48 19.33 -8.44 30.87
C ALA A 48 20.47 -7.48 30.50
N GLN A 49 21.47 -7.96 29.73
CA GLN A 49 22.59 -7.14 29.30
C GLN A 49 22.27 -6.26 28.08
N HIS A 50 21.39 -6.73 27.17
CA HIS A 50 21.10 -6.04 25.90
C HIS A 50 19.60 -6.04 25.50
N PRO A 51 18.68 -5.61 26.38
CA PRO A 51 17.24 -5.69 26.10
C PRO A 51 16.82 -4.85 24.88
N LEU A 52 17.48 -3.70 24.68
CA LEU A 52 17.22 -2.80 23.55
C LEU A 52 17.67 -3.39 22.20
N ALA A 53 18.79 -4.12 22.17
CA ALA A 53 19.29 -4.73 20.94
C ALA A 53 18.40 -5.88 20.49
N PHE A 54 17.95 -6.72 21.43
CA PHE A 54 16.98 -7.78 21.12
C PHE A 54 15.63 -7.24 20.68
N SER A 55 15.15 -6.18 21.33
CA SER A 55 13.93 -5.49 20.92
C SER A 55 14.06 -4.96 19.48
N ALA A 56 15.16 -4.27 19.17
CA ALA A 56 15.39 -3.75 17.81
C ALA A 56 15.43 -4.87 16.76
N VAL A 57 16.11 -5.98 17.02
CA VAL A 57 16.18 -7.13 16.10
C VAL A 57 14.80 -7.75 15.87
N LEU A 58 13.96 -7.84 16.90
CA LEU A 58 12.61 -8.39 16.79
C LEU A 58 11.64 -7.47 16.04
N HIS A 59 11.81 -6.14 16.15
CA HIS A 59 10.94 -5.15 15.50
C HIS A 59 11.38 -4.76 14.09
N LEU A 60 12.65 -4.97 13.72
CA LEU A 60 13.15 -4.68 12.36
C LEU A 60 12.32 -5.33 11.23
N PRO A 61 11.94 -6.63 11.33
CA PRO A 61 11.04 -7.24 10.36
C PRO A 61 9.65 -6.57 10.29
N VAL A 62 9.10 -6.15 11.45
CA VAL A 62 7.81 -5.44 11.51
C VAL A 62 7.90 -4.14 10.73
N TRP A 63 8.95 -3.35 10.96
CA TRP A 63 9.16 -2.06 10.30
C TRP A 63 9.40 -2.21 8.80
N ALA A 64 10.19 -3.20 8.39
CA ALA A 64 10.42 -3.48 6.98
C ALA A 64 9.12 -3.86 6.26
N LEU A 65 8.32 -4.75 6.85
CA LEU A 65 7.04 -5.19 6.27
C LEU A 65 5.98 -4.08 6.27
N THR A 66 5.90 -3.27 7.32
CA THR A 66 4.97 -2.13 7.36
C THR A 66 5.36 -1.04 6.36
N ALA A 67 6.64 -0.67 6.28
CA ALA A 67 7.11 0.29 5.28
C ALA A 67 6.85 -0.21 3.85
N CYS A 68 7.12 -1.49 3.58
CA CYS A 68 6.82 -2.10 2.29
C CYS A 68 5.31 -2.10 1.99
N GLY A 69 4.48 -2.54 2.93
CA GLY A 69 3.03 -2.59 2.79
C GLY A 69 2.43 -1.20 2.52
N LEU A 70 2.83 -0.19 3.30
CA LEU A 70 2.38 1.19 3.13
C LEU A 70 2.89 1.80 1.82
N GLY A 71 4.13 1.52 1.43
CA GLY A 71 4.69 1.94 0.14
C GLY A 71 3.85 1.41 -1.03
N LEU A 72 3.55 0.12 -1.05
CA LEU A 72 2.73 -0.47 -2.11
C LEU A 72 1.28 0.03 -2.10
N ALA A 73 0.67 0.22 -0.93
CA ALA A 73 -0.66 0.80 -0.80
C ALA A 73 -0.72 2.25 -1.32
N SER A 74 0.27 3.07 -0.97
CA SER A 74 0.32 4.47 -1.40
C SER A 74 0.47 4.58 -2.92
N VAL A 75 1.32 3.75 -3.54
CA VAL A 75 1.47 3.69 -5.01
C VAL A 75 0.16 3.26 -5.67
N ALA A 76 -0.51 2.24 -5.12
CA ALA A 76 -1.80 1.79 -5.62
C ALA A 76 -2.85 2.91 -5.54
N LEU A 77 -2.94 3.60 -4.40
CA LEU A 77 -3.87 4.72 -4.19
C LEU A 77 -3.59 5.89 -5.14
N ALA A 78 -2.32 6.28 -5.30
CA ALA A 78 -1.92 7.34 -6.23
C ALA A 78 -2.32 7.01 -7.68
N ALA A 79 -2.10 5.76 -8.11
CA ALA A 79 -2.51 5.30 -9.43
C ALA A 79 -4.04 5.38 -9.61
N GLN A 80 -4.82 5.06 -8.58
CA GLN A 80 -6.28 5.14 -8.60
C GLN A 80 -6.77 6.58 -8.69
N VAL A 81 -6.17 7.50 -7.94
CA VAL A 81 -6.50 8.93 -7.98
C VAL A 81 -6.21 9.53 -9.36
N ILE A 82 -5.04 9.25 -9.93
CA ILE A 82 -4.65 9.75 -11.27
C ILE A 82 -5.61 9.21 -12.34
N ALA A 83 -5.95 7.92 -12.29
CA ALA A 83 -6.92 7.31 -13.19
C ALA A 83 -8.32 7.96 -13.05
N GLY A 84 -8.76 8.22 -11.82
CA GLY A 84 -10.02 8.91 -11.54
C GLY A 84 -10.06 10.35 -12.08
N MET A 85 -9.00 11.12 -11.84
CA MET A 85 -8.89 12.51 -12.33
C MET A 85 -8.87 12.57 -13.85
N SER A 86 -8.13 11.68 -14.52
CA SER A 86 -8.11 11.64 -16.00
C SER A 86 -9.49 11.30 -16.58
N ALA A 87 -10.22 10.37 -15.95
CA ALA A 87 -11.59 10.05 -16.34
C ALA A 87 -12.54 11.24 -16.13
N TYR A 88 -12.44 11.93 -14.99
CA TYR A 88 -13.23 13.14 -14.70
C TYR A 88 -12.96 14.25 -15.72
N ALA A 89 -11.69 14.56 -15.99
CA ALA A 89 -11.30 15.57 -16.98
C ALA A 89 -11.81 15.24 -18.39
N SER A 90 -11.77 13.97 -18.79
CA SER A 90 -12.30 13.54 -20.09
C SER A 90 -13.82 13.74 -20.21
N ARG A 91 -14.60 13.40 -19.16
CA ARG A 91 -16.05 13.60 -19.14
C ARG A 91 -16.44 15.08 -19.15
N ARG A 92 -15.66 15.92 -18.45
CA ARG A 92 -15.88 17.37 -18.45
C ARG A 92 -15.71 17.95 -19.85
N ARG A 93 -14.62 17.61 -20.55
CA ARG A 93 -14.42 18.04 -21.95
C ARG A 93 -15.58 17.63 -22.86
N LEU A 94 -16.08 16.40 -22.75
CA LEU A 94 -17.22 15.94 -23.56
C LEU A 94 -18.52 16.71 -23.28
N ARG A 95 -18.72 17.17 -22.04
CA ARG A 95 -19.90 17.96 -21.64
C ARG A 95 -19.85 19.40 -22.14
N ASP A 96 -18.66 19.95 -22.41
CA ASP A 96 -18.48 21.33 -22.85
C ASP A 96 -18.60 21.49 -24.39
N ILE A 97 -18.60 20.39 -25.17
CA ILE A 97 -18.71 20.39 -26.64
C ILE A 97 -20.09 20.83 -27.19
N PRO A 98 -21.27 20.45 -26.63
CA PRO A 98 -22.56 20.77 -27.23
C PRO A 98 -23.01 22.24 -27.11
N TYR A 99 -22.29 23.11 -26.40
CA TYR A 99 -22.63 24.54 -26.28
C TYR A 99 -21.89 25.44 -27.29
N ALA A 100 -20.90 24.92 -28.02
CA ALA A 100 -20.16 25.71 -29.00
C ALA A 100 -20.82 25.73 -30.39
N GLU A 101 -21.69 24.76 -30.71
CA GLU A 101 -22.36 24.68 -32.03
C GLU A 101 -23.69 25.44 -32.11
N SER A 102 -24.32 25.81 -30.98
CA SER A 102 -25.63 26.47 -30.98
C SER A 102 -25.57 28.01 -30.98
N HIS A 103 -24.39 28.61 -31.12
CA HIS A 103 -24.22 30.07 -31.09
C HIS A 103 -23.56 30.65 -32.34
N CYS A 104 -23.44 29.84 -33.40
CA CYS A 104 -22.91 30.25 -34.70
C CYS A 104 -23.99 30.37 -35.80
N ASP A 105 -25.27 30.26 -35.46
CA ASP A 105 -26.40 30.53 -36.37
C ASP A 105 -27.12 31.84 -36.00
#